data_AF-A0A3L7UA94-F1
#
_entry.id   AF-A0A3L7UA94-F1
#
_cell.length_a   1.000
_cell.length_b   1.000
_cell.length_c   1.000
_cell.angle_alpha   90.00
_cell.angle_beta   90.00
_cell.angle_gamma   90.00
#
_symmetry.space_group_name_H-M   'P 1'
#
loop_
_entity.id
_entity.type
_entity.pdbx_description
1 polymer ?
#
loop_
_entity_poly.entity_id
_entity_poly.type
_entity_poly.pdbx_seq_one_letter_code
_entity_poly.pdbx_strand_id
1 'polypeptide(L)'
;MNSEEMLRILKSLQEELEGTESIHPEHRKSMQSLTHEIQKTLASASPANAAASPDSTATHPLSQRMKDAVIEFEVRHPIIGGLVERLADGLSAMGI
;
A
#
# COMPACT_ATOMS: atom_id res chain seq x y z
N MET A 1 3.54 10.60 -11.64
CA MET A 1 3.78 10.42 -10.19
C MET A 1 5.17 9.81 -10.04
N ASN A 2 6.03 10.37 -9.19
CA ASN A 2 7.41 9.91 -9.04
C ASN A 2 7.53 9.02 -7.79
N SER A 3 8.48 8.08 -7.77
CA SER A 3 8.71 7.15 -6.65
C SER A 3 8.95 7.85 -5.30
N GLU A 4 9.57 9.03 -5.31
CA GLU A 4 9.78 9.87 -4.12
C GLU A 4 8.47 10.42 -3.53
N GLU A 5 7.53 10.83 -4.40
CA GLU A 5 6.22 11.34 -3.98
C GLU A 5 5.37 10.22 -3.38
N MET A 6 5.50 9.01 -3.94
CA MET A 6 4.80 7.84 -3.43
C MET A 6 5.33 7.38 -2.07
N LEU A 7 6.65 7.39 -1.87
CA LEU A 7 7.26 7.12 -0.56
C LEU A 7 6.83 8.16 0.49
N ARG A 8 6.65 9.42 0.10
CA ARG A 8 6.14 10.47 0.99
C ARG A 8 4.71 10.17 1.44
N ILE A 9 3.84 9.79 0.51
CA ILE A 9 2.44 9.42 0.81
C ILE A 9 2.40 8.18 1.72
N LEU A 10 3.23 7.17 1.43
CA LEU A 10 3.35 5.96 2.25
C LEU A 10 3.81 6.27 3.67
N LYS A 11 4.75 7.20 3.83
CA LYS A 11 5.20 7.66 5.15
C LYS A 11 4.10 8.41 5.90
N SER A 12 3.41 9.35 5.25
CA SER A 12 2.29 10.07 5.85
C SER A 12 1.14 9.13 6.27
N LEU A 13 0.85 8.14 5.44
CA LEU A 13 -0.09 7.06 5.76
C LEU A 13 0.36 6.30 7.01
N GLN A 14 1.63 5.89 7.09
CA GLN A 14 2.17 5.17 8.24
C GLN A 14 2.11 6.01 9.53
N GLU A 15 2.42 7.31 9.45
CA GLU A 15 2.32 8.25 10.58
C GLU A 15 0.87 8.43 11.07
N GLU A 16 -0.11 8.52 10.16
CA GLU A 16 -1.54 8.56 10.51
C GLU A 16 -2.02 7.24 11.13
N LEU A 17 -1.53 6.10 10.65
CA LEU A 17 -1.83 4.78 11.24
C LEU A 17 -1.18 4.57 12.61
N GLU A 18 -0.04 5.18 12.88
CA GLU A 18 0.62 5.14 14.18
C GLU A 18 -0.04 6.08 15.20
N GLY A 19 -0.48 7.26 14.76
CA GLY A 19 -1.24 8.20 15.58
C GLY A 19 -2.68 7.77 15.87
N THR A 20 -3.23 6.84 15.07
CA THR A 20 -4.60 6.34 15.23
C THR A 20 -4.60 5.02 16.03
N GLU A 21 -4.68 5.12 17.36
CA GLU A 21 -4.71 3.97 18.29
C GLU A 21 -5.95 3.04 18.14
N SER A 22 -6.89 3.35 17.23
CA SER A 22 -8.13 2.58 17.01
C SER A 22 -8.06 1.58 15.85
N ILE A 23 -6.91 1.40 15.20
CA ILE A 23 -6.79 0.44 14.10
C ILE A 23 -6.70 -0.97 14.68
N HIS A 24 -7.67 -1.81 14.33
CA HIS A 24 -7.68 -3.21 14.72
C HIS A 24 -6.37 -3.93 14.29
N PRO A 25 -5.84 -4.85 15.10
CA PRO A 25 -4.56 -5.52 14.84
C PRO A 25 -4.54 -6.30 13.51
N GLU A 26 -5.69 -6.84 13.08
CA GLU A 26 -5.88 -7.43 11.75
C GLU A 26 -5.61 -6.44 10.62
N HIS A 27 -6.15 -5.23 10.73
CA HIS A 27 -6.04 -4.19 9.71
C HIS A 27 -4.61 -3.64 9.69
N ARG A 28 -3.96 -3.53 10.86
CA ARG A 28 -2.54 -3.16 10.95
C ARG A 28 -1.65 -4.18 10.27
N LYS A 29 -1.92 -5.47 10.45
CA LYS A 29 -1.17 -6.54 9.79
C LYS A 29 -1.38 -6.51 8.28
N SER A 30 -2.62 -6.35 7.82
CA SER A 30 -2.95 -6.20 6.39
C SER A 30 -2.25 -4.98 5.78
N MET A 31 -2.27 -3.84 6.48
CA MET A 31 -1.60 -2.61 6.04
C MET A 31 -0.08 -2.73 6.02
N GLN A 32 0.54 -3.38 6.99
CA GLN A 32 1.98 -3.67 6.93
C GLN A 32 2.33 -4.57 5.75
N SER A 33 1.53 -5.62 5.49
CA SER A 33 1.74 -6.47 4.32
C SER A 33 1.61 -5.69 3.02
N LEU A 34 0.56 -4.87 2.87
CA LEU A 34 0.38 -3.99 1.70
C LEU A 34 1.56 -3.03 1.53
N THR A 35 1.96 -2.34 2.61
CA THR A 35 3.08 -1.39 2.61
C THR A 35 4.40 -2.06 2.19
N HIS A 36 4.64 -3.28 2.67
CA HIS A 36 5.83 -4.05 2.35
C HIS A 36 5.83 -4.54 0.90
N GLU A 37 4.69 -5.04 0.39
CA GLU A 37 4.56 -5.42 -1.03
C GLU A 37 4.77 -4.21 -1.94
N ILE A 38 4.20 -3.06 -1.59
CA ILE A 38 4.33 -1.82 -2.35
C ILE A 38 5.79 -1.33 -2.38
N GLN A 39 6.48 -1.35 -1.23
CA GLN A 39 7.92 -1.06 -1.19
C GLN A 39 8.74 -2.04 -2.04
N LYS A 40 8.41 -3.34 -2.00
CA LYS A 40 9.07 -4.36 -2.83
C LYS A 40 8.84 -4.08 -4.31
N THR A 41 7.62 -3.73 -4.71
CA THR A 41 7.26 -3.41 -6.10
C THR A 41 7.96 -2.14 -6.58
N LEU A 42 7.97 -1.08 -5.78
CA LEU A 42 8.72 0.15 -6.05
C LEU A 42 10.24 -0.11 -6.17
N ALA A 43 10.80 -0.96 -5.30
CA ALA A 43 12.20 -1.35 -5.36
C ALA A 43 12.52 -2.25 -6.57
N SER A 44 11.59 -3.11 -6.99
CA SER A 44 11.74 -4.02 -8.13
C SER A 44 11.52 -3.33 -9.48
N ALA A 45 10.79 -2.21 -9.51
CA ALA A 45 10.69 -1.33 -10.69
C ALA A 45 12.03 -0.64 -11.01
N SER A 46 13.00 -0.70 -10.10
CA SER A 46 14.41 -0.39 -10.39
C SER A 46 15.06 -1.63 -11.04
N PRO A 47 15.73 -1.52 -12.21
CA PRO A 47 16.11 -2.66 -13.06
C PRO A 47 17.18 -3.61 -12.47
N ALA A 48 17.53 -3.48 -11.20
CA ALA A 48 18.59 -4.25 -10.55
C ALA A 48 18.10 -5.50 -9.80
N ASN A 49 16.79 -5.72 -9.61
CA ASN A 49 16.31 -6.78 -8.71
C ASN A 49 15.14 -7.62 -9.27
N ALA A 50 15.25 -8.08 -10.52
CA ALA A 50 14.29 -9.00 -11.15
C ALA A 50 14.40 -10.47 -10.67
N ALA A 51 15.11 -10.74 -9.57
CA ALA A 51 15.36 -12.11 -9.09
C ALA A 51 15.11 -12.24 -7.57
N ALA A 52 13.85 -12.10 -7.13
CA ALA A 52 13.45 -12.56 -5.79
C ALA A 52 11.95 -12.89 -5.71
N SER A 53 11.65 -14.12 -6.14
CA SER A 53 10.59 -15.01 -5.66
C SER A 53 9.14 -14.73 -6.09
N PRO A 54 8.51 -15.64 -6.85
CA PRO A 54 7.06 -15.73 -6.97
C PRO A 54 6.51 -16.53 -5.78
N ASP A 55 6.30 -15.87 -4.63
CA ASP A 55 5.35 -16.41 -3.64
C ASP A 55 3.96 -15.90 -4.01
N SER A 56 3.45 -16.44 -5.11
CA SER A 56 2.10 -16.19 -5.63
C SER A 56 1.10 -17.13 -4.95
N THR A 57 1.09 -17.15 -3.62
CA THR A 57 0.01 -17.73 -2.82
C THR A 57 -0.92 -16.65 -2.26
N ALA A 58 -1.12 -15.58 -3.03
CA ALA A 58 -2.17 -14.60 -2.79
C ALA A 58 -3.32 -14.85 -3.78
N THR A 59 -4.36 -15.52 -3.32
CA THR A 59 -5.65 -15.70 -4.02
C THR A 59 -6.30 -14.37 -4.45
N HIS A 60 -5.78 -13.21 -4.02
CA HIS A 60 -6.26 -11.88 -4.38
C HIS A 60 -5.12 -11.00 -4.89
N PRO A 61 -5.26 -10.33 -6.06
CA PRO A 61 -4.24 -9.42 -6.57
C PRO A 61 -4.09 -8.21 -5.62
N LEU A 62 -2.88 -7.64 -5.54
CA LEU A 62 -2.55 -6.47 -4.70
C LEU A 62 -3.57 -5.34 -4.89
N SER A 63 -3.98 -5.09 -6.13
CA SER A 63 -4.99 -4.09 -6.47
C SER A 63 -6.37 -4.37 -5.83
N GLN A 64 -6.77 -5.63 -5.70
CA GLN A 64 -8.01 -6.00 -5.00
C GLN A 64 -7.88 -5.76 -3.50
N ARG A 65 -6.76 -6.18 -2.89
CA ARG A 65 -6.50 -5.95 -1.46
C ARG A 65 -6.42 -4.46 -1.12
N MET A 66 -5.85 -3.63 -2.00
CA MET A 66 -5.85 -2.18 -1.83
C MET A 66 -7.27 -1.61 -1.93
N LYS A 67 -8.12 -2.09 -2.85
CA LYS A 67 -9.52 -1.67 -2.93
C LYS A 67 -10.32 -2.06 -1.69
N ASP A 68 -10.17 -3.28 -1.21
CA ASP A 68 -10.79 -3.75 0.04
C ASP A 68 -10.35 -2.88 1.23
N ALA A 69 -9.04 -2.57 1.31
CA ALA A 69 -8.51 -1.68 2.33
C ALA A 69 -9.09 -0.25 2.20
N VAL A 70 -9.14 0.33 0.99
CA VAL A 70 -9.73 1.67 0.77
C VAL A 70 -11.18 1.70 1.26
N ILE A 71 -12.01 0.73 0.88
CA ILE A 71 -13.42 0.67 1.31
C ILE A 71 -13.52 0.62 2.84
N GLU A 72 -12.70 -0.22 3.48
CA GLU A 72 -12.73 -0.41 4.92
C GLU A 72 -12.21 0.82 5.70
N PHE A 73 -11.18 1.49 5.18
CA PHE A 73 -10.65 2.72 5.75
C PHE A 73 -11.53 3.93 5.43
N GLU A 74 -12.14 4.04 4.27
CA GLU A 74 -13.00 5.17 3.91
C GLU A 74 -14.21 5.29 4.85
N VAL A 75 -14.79 4.15 5.25
CA VAL A 75 -15.91 4.08 6.20
C VAL A 75 -15.54 4.58 7.60
N ARG A 76 -14.29 4.44 8.02
CA ARG A 76 -13.86 4.65 9.41
C ARG A 76 -12.85 5.78 9.60
N HIS A 77 -12.05 6.04 8.59
CA HIS A 77 -10.94 6.99 8.49
C HIS A 77 -10.80 7.50 7.04
N PRO A 78 -11.61 8.50 6.62
CA PRO A 78 -11.63 8.99 5.24
C PRO A 78 -10.26 9.55 4.78
N ILE A 79 -9.44 10.04 5.71
CA ILE A 79 -8.08 10.54 5.41
C ILE A 79 -7.15 9.39 5.01
N ILE A 80 -7.18 8.27 5.75
CA ILE A 80 -6.41 7.06 5.47
C ILE A 80 -6.87 6.43 4.16
N GLY A 81 -8.19 6.34 3.93
CA GLY A 81 -8.75 5.84 2.67
C GLY A 81 -8.24 6.62 1.44
N GLY A 82 -8.26 7.95 1.53
CA GLY A 82 -7.75 8.82 0.45
C GLY A 82 -6.25 8.69 0.20
N LEU A 83 -5.44 8.45 1.25
CA LEU A 83 -4.00 8.21 1.10
C LEU A 83 -3.70 6.86 0.43
N VAL A 84 -4.44 5.80 0.77
CA VAL A 84 -4.29 4.47 0.15
C VAL A 84 -4.75 4.49 -1.32
N GLU A 85 -5.85 5.16 -1.63
CA GLU A 85 -6.33 5.34 -3.01
C GLU A 85 -5.29 6.07 -3.86
N ARG A 86 -4.73 7.17 -3.33
CA ARG A 86 -3.68 7.93 -4.00
C ARG A 86 -2.41 7.10 -4.25
N LEU A 87 -2.13 6.17 -3.36
CA LEU A 87 -1.01 5.22 -3.52
C LEU A 87 -1.30 4.19 -4.63
N ALA A 88 -2.53 3.68 -4.71
CA ALA A 88 -2.97 2.76 -5.75
C ALA A 88 -2.98 3.41 -7.14
N ASP A 89 -3.41 4.66 -7.21
CA ASP A 89 -3.38 5.48 -8.44
C ASP A 89 -1.93 5.75 -8.86
N GLY A 90 -1.03 6.03 -7.90
CA GLY A 90 0.40 6.18 -8.14
C GLY A 90 1.08 4.95 -8.72
N LEU A 91 0.76 3.75 -8.20
CA LEU A 91 1.20 2.46 -8.77
C LEU A 91 0.66 2.26 -10.18
N SER A 92 -0.65 2.49 -10.37
CA SER A 92 -1.31 2.34 -11.68
C SER A 92 -0.71 3.27 -12.73
N ALA A 93 -0.40 4.52 -12.35
CA ALA A 93 0.25 5.51 -13.22
C ALA A 93 1.69 5.13 -13.59
N MET A 94 2.35 4.30 -12.78
CA MET A 94 3.68 3.75 -13.06
C MET A 94 3.62 2.41 -13.83
N GLY A 95 2.43 1.89 -14.12
CA GLY A 95 2.24 0.64 -14.86
C GLY A 95 2.59 -0.61 -14.06
N ILE A 96 2.50 -0.53 -12.73
CA ILE A 96 2.85 -1.60 -11.76
C ILE A 96 1.61 -2.16 -11.07
#